data_AF-A9UPM4-F1
#
_entry.id   AF-A9UPM4-F1
#
_cell.length_a   1.000
_cell.length_b   1.000
_cell.length_c   1.000
_cell.angle_alpha   90.00
_cell.angle_beta   90.00
_cell.angle_gamma   90.00
#
_symmetry.space_group_name_H-M   'P 1'
#
loop_
_entity.id
_entity.type
_entity.pdbx_description
1 polymer ?
#
loop_
_entity_poly.entity_id
_entity_poly.type
_entity_poly.pdbx_seq_one_letter_code
_entity_poly.pdbx_strand_id
1 'polypeptide(L)'
;MQRILQAYVYLHRYPGYFQGMSDILEPMLPLFHGNEALAFHCFVGYMEFARTRFDTAEADATQQAMQLVRDHLAWQDAELMRGLEQREADSLFFTYRWFVVDFKRECPDVEVSCVFVAKKQQSECVC
;
A
#
# COMPACT_ATOMS: atom_id res chain seq x y z
N MET A 1 1.67 -11.99 14.14
CA MET A 1 0.75 -11.32 13.18
C MET A 1 -0.69 -11.20 13.69
N GLN A 2 -1.40 -12.31 13.90
CA GLN A 2 -2.85 -12.29 14.21
C GLN A 2 -3.23 -11.43 15.44
N ARG A 3 -2.45 -11.52 16.53
CA ARG A 3 -2.69 -10.73 17.76
C ARG A 3 -2.66 -9.22 17.52
N ILE A 4 -1.72 -8.76 16.68
CA ILE A 4 -1.54 -7.33 16.36
C ILE A 4 -2.73 -6.82 15.54
N LEU A 5 -3.18 -7.58 14.54
CA LEU A 5 -4.36 -7.23 13.74
C LEU A 5 -5.63 -7.22 14.60
N GLN A 6 -5.82 -8.22 15.46
CA GLN A 6 -6.95 -8.28 16.37
C GLN A 6 -6.96 -7.10 17.35
N ALA A 7 -5.81 -6.76 17.93
CA ALA A 7 -5.67 -5.58 18.80
C ALA A 7 -5.99 -4.29 18.04
N TYR A 8 -5.52 -4.16 16.80
CA TYR A 8 -5.80 -2.99 15.97
C TYR A 8 -7.29 -2.83 15.72
N VAL A 9 -7.97 -3.90 15.28
CA VAL A 9 -9.42 -3.90 14.99
C VAL A 9 -10.24 -3.62 16.24
N TYR A 10 -9.83 -4.18 17.39
CA TYR A 10 -10.49 -3.92 18.67
C TYR A 10 -10.42 -2.44 19.06
N LEU A 11 -9.27 -1.80 18.84
CA LEU A 11 -9.04 -0.40 19.18
C LEU A 11 -9.63 0.59 18.14
N HIS A 12 -9.74 0.18 16.87
CA HIS A 12 -10.19 1.03 15.76
C HIS A 12 -11.47 0.46 15.12
N ARG A 13 -12.58 0.54 15.86
CA ARG A 13 -13.90 -0.05 15.51
C ARG A 13 -14.49 0.40 14.17
N TYR A 14 -14.12 1.58 13.68
CA TYR A 14 -14.42 2.04 12.33
C TYR A 14 -13.14 2.62 11.75
N PRO A 15 -12.63 2.11 10.61
CA PRO A 15 -13.24 1.13 9.69
C PRO A 15 -12.95 -0.36 9.98
N GLY A 16 -12.20 -0.70 11.03
CA GLY A 16 -11.89 -2.09 11.37
C GLY A 16 -10.73 -2.70 10.55
N TYR A 17 -10.92 -3.92 10.03
CA TYR A 17 -9.93 -4.62 9.21
C TYR A 17 -10.19 -4.38 7.72
N PHE A 18 -9.16 -3.94 7.01
CA PHE A 18 -9.16 -3.90 5.54
C PHE A 18 -8.32 -5.04 4.97
N GLN A 19 -8.80 -5.60 3.86
CA GLN A 19 -8.04 -6.58 3.09
C GLN A 19 -6.74 -5.94 2.57
N GLY A 20 -5.60 -6.55 2.91
CA GLY A 20 -4.25 -6.02 2.60
C GLY A 20 -3.49 -5.48 3.82
N MET A 21 -4.15 -5.28 4.96
CA MET A 21 -3.47 -4.93 6.22
C MET A 21 -2.48 -6.01 6.69
N SER A 22 -2.79 -7.29 6.44
CA SER A 22 -1.86 -8.40 6.67
C SER A 22 -0.58 -8.25 5.86
N ASP A 23 -0.70 -7.84 4.60
CA ASP A 23 0.43 -7.71 3.66
C ASP A 23 1.35 -6.55 4.03
N ILE A 24 0.83 -5.55 4.75
CA ILE A 24 1.64 -4.49 5.35
C ILE A 24 2.35 -5.01 6.60
N LEU A 25 1.64 -5.72 7.46
CA LEU A 25 2.15 -6.13 8.76
C LEU A 25 3.19 -7.25 8.64
N GLU A 26 3.00 -8.20 7.73
CA GLU A 26 3.87 -9.36 7.54
C GLU A 26 5.35 -8.97 7.37
N PRO A 27 5.74 -8.07 6.45
CA PRO A 27 7.13 -7.65 6.31
C PRO A 27 7.62 -6.71 7.43
N MET A 28 6.72 -6.12 8.23
CA MET A 28 7.12 -5.32 9.39
C MET A 28 7.58 -6.18 10.57
N LEU A 29 7.02 -7.38 10.75
CA LEU A 29 7.26 -8.21 11.93
C LEU A 29 8.75 -8.57 12.14
N PRO A 30 9.52 -8.97 11.10
CA PRO A 30 10.93 -9.29 11.26
C PRO A 30 11.77 -8.11 11.76
N LEU A 31 11.38 -6.86 11.46
CA LEU A 31 12.14 -5.65 11.83
C LEU A 31 12.20 -5.41 13.34
N PHE A 32 11.24 -5.96 14.08
CA PHE A 32 11.11 -5.73 15.51
C PHE A 32 11.61 -6.89 16.36
N HIS A 33 12.27 -7.90 15.76
CA HIS A 33 12.91 -9.03 16.44
C HIS A 33 12.00 -9.70 17.50
N GLY A 34 10.70 -9.83 17.21
CA GLY A 34 9.72 -10.44 18.12
C GLY A 34 9.10 -9.51 19.15
N ASN A 35 9.44 -8.21 19.18
CA ASN A 35 8.76 -7.23 20.02
C ASN A 35 7.40 -6.83 19.43
N GLU A 36 6.34 -7.56 19.83
CA GLU A 36 4.99 -7.34 19.34
C GLU A 36 4.41 -5.97 19.69
N ALA A 37 4.78 -5.39 20.84
CA ALA A 37 4.29 -4.08 21.25
C ALA A 37 4.84 -2.97 20.35
N LEU A 38 6.14 -3.01 20.04
CA LEU A 38 6.77 -2.08 19.12
C LEU A 38 6.21 -2.24 17.70
N ALA A 39 6.08 -3.48 17.23
CA ALA A 39 5.46 -3.78 15.94
C ALA A 39 4.02 -3.26 15.85
N PHE A 40 3.24 -3.40 16.93
CA PHE A 40 1.88 -2.87 17.01
C PHE A 40 1.86 -1.34 16.90
N HIS A 41 2.66 -0.62 17.68
CA HIS A 41 2.67 0.85 17.63
C HIS A 41 3.15 1.38 16.28
N CYS A 42 4.17 0.78 15.68
CA CYS A 42 4.62 1.14 14.35
C CYS A 42 3.56 0.85 13.28
N PHE A 43 2.85 -0.28 13.39
CA PHE A 43 1.75 -0.63 12.49
C PHE A 43 0.60 0.38 12.61
N VAL A 44 0.18 0.74 13.83
CA VAL A 44 -0.84 1.77 14.06
C VAL A 44 -0.45 3.10 13.41
N GLY A 45 0.77 3.58 13.68
CA GLY A 45 1.24 4.84 13.10
C GLY A 45 1.31 4.81 11.57
N TYR A 46 1.69 3.68 10.96
CA TYR A 46 1.63 3.52 9.51
C TYR A 46 0.20 3.58 8.97
N MET A 47 -0.74 2.92 9.65
CA MET A 47 -2.14 2.86 9.23
C MET A 47 -2.83 4.22 9.29
N GLU A 48 -2.38 5.16 10.12
CA GLU A 48 -2.90 6.54 10.13
C GLU A 48 -2.78 7.21 8.75
N PHE A 49 -1.70 6.93 8.02
CA PHE A 49 -1.46 7.47 6.67
C PHE A 49 -1.98 6.57 5.56
N ALA A 50 -1.97 5.25 5.78
CA ALA A 50 -2.32 4.29 4.74
C ALA A 50 -3.83 4.04 4.62
N ARG A 51 -4.64 4.37 5.65
CA ARG A 51 -6.07 4.01 5.69
C ARG A 51 -6.86 4.47 4.46
N THR A 52 -6.58 5.66 3.93
CA THR A 52 -7.32 6.23 2.78
C THR A 52 -7.08 5.44 1.50
N ARG A 53 -5.98 4.67 1.42
CA ARG A 53 -5.73 3.75 0.30
C ARG A 53 -6.59 2.48 0.37
N PHE A 54 -7.03 2.11 1.57
CA PHE A 54 -7.84 0.92 1.83
C PHE A 54 -9.33 1.19 1.81
N ASP A 55 -9.74 2.41 2.13
CA ASP A 55 -11.15 2.78 2.06
C ASP A 55 -11.59 2.93 0.61
N THR A 56 -12.34 1.95 0.11
CA THR A 56 -12.86 1.95 -1.26
C THR A 56 -13.84 3.09 -1.53
N ALA A 57 -14.45 3.68 -0.49
CA ALA A 57 -15.30 4.85 -0.62
C ALA A 57 -14.49 6.16 -0.74
N GLU A 58 -13.21 6.15 -0.33
CA GLU A 58 -12.29 7.29 -0.40
C GLU A 58 -11.07 7.01 -1.31
N ALA A 59 -11.13 5.98 -2.15
CA ALA A 59 -10.00 5.49 -2.96
C ALA A 59 -9.57 6.43 -4.11
N ASP A 60 -9.92 7.71 -4.04
CA ASP A 60 -9.58 8.76 -5.01
C ASP A 60 -8.08 8.80 -5.30
N ALA A 61 -7.24 8.71 -4.27
CA ALA A 61 -5.78 8.76 -4.44
C ALA A 61 -5.24 7.55 -5.24
N THR A 62 -5.79 6.36 -5.00
CA THR A 62 -5.40 5.14 -5.72
C THR A 62 -5.88 5.21 -7.17
N GLN A 63 -7.12 5.63 -7.39
CA GLN A 63 -7.67 5.80 -8.75
C GLN A 63 -6.91 6.88 -9.53
N GLN A 64 -6.56 8.01 -8.90
CA GLN A 64 -5.74 9.06 -9.50
C GLN A 64 -4.34 8.54 -9.88
N ALA A 65 -3.69 7.76 -9.02
CA ALA A 65 -2.39 7.16 -9.33
C ALA A 65 -2.46 6.19 -10.52
N MET A 66 -3.51 5.37 -10.60
CA MET A 66 -3.74 4.49 -11.74
C MET A 66 -3.98 5.27 -13.04
N GLN A 67 -4.75 6.36 -12.97
CA GLN A 67 -4.97 7.25 -14.11
C GLN A 67 -3.66 7.86 -14.60
N LEU A 68 -2.81 8.32 -13.69
CA LEU A 68 -1.49 8.86 -14.05
C LEU A 68 -0.59 7.81 -14.74
N VAL A 69 -0.61 6.56 -14.29
CA VAL A 69 0.12 5.48 -14.97
C VAL A 69 -0.44 5.23 -16.36
N ARG A 70 -1.77 5.23 -16.51
CA ARG A 70 -2.41 5.06 -17.82
C ARG A 70 -1.99 6.18 -18.78
N ASP A 71 -2.06 7.42 -18.34
CA ASP A 71 -1.70 8.58 -19.16
C ASP A 71 -0.22 8.57 -19.53
N HIS A 72 0.65 8.20 -18.59
CA HIS A 72 2.08 8.06 -18.85
C HIS A 72 2.38 6.93 -19.82
N LEU A 73 1.73 5.77 -19.67
CA LEU A 73 1.92 4.62 -20.56
C LEU A 73 1.46 4.93 -21.98
N ALA A 74 0.33 5.63 -22.12
CA ALA A 74 -0.17 6.09 -23.41
C ALA A 74 0.77 7.07 -24.10
N TRP A 75 1.49 7.90 -23.33
CA TRP A 75 2.49 8.81 -23.86
C TRP A 75 3.79 8.10 -24.27
N GLN A 76 4.25 7.13 -23.48
CA GLN A 76 5.51 6.42 -23.71
C GLN A 76 5.41 5.33 -24.79
N ASP A 77 4.33 4.54 -24.75
CA ASP A 77 4.17 3.35 -25.59
C ASP A 77 2.70 3.15 -25.99
N ALA A 78 2.34 3.81 -27.09
CA ALA A 78 1.00 3.71 -27.66
C ALA A 78 0.69 2.32 -28.27
N GLU A 79 1.70 1.51 -28.59
CA GLU A 79 1.50 0.16 -29.12
C GLU A 79 1.07 -0.79 -27.99
N LEU A 80 1.75 -0.71 -26.84
CA LEU A 80 1.37 -1.43 -25.63
C LEU A 80 -0.05 -1.06 -25.17
N MET A 81 -0.38 0.23 -25.12
CA MET A 81 -1.74 0.66 -24.74
C MET A 81 -2.80 0.11 -25.69
N ARG A 82 -2.57 0.13 -27.00
CA ARG A 82 -3.48 -0.49 -27.98
C ARG A 82 -3.62 -1.99 -27.76
N GLY A 83 -2.53 -2.66 -27.42
CA GLY A 83 -2.54 -4.09 -27.07
C GLY A 83 -3.35 -4.39 -25.81
N LEU A 84 -3.37 -3.47 -24.83
CA LEU A 84 -4.19 -3.55 -23.63
C LEU A 84 -5.66 -3.26 -23.93
N GLU A 85 -5.98 -2.26 -24.75
CA GLU A 85 -7.34 -1.96 -25.21
C GLU A 85 -7.98 -3.15 -25.93
N GLN A 86 -7.24 -3.80 -26.83
CA GLN A 86 -7.69 -5.02 -27.53
C GLN A 86 -8.00 -6.19 -26.59
N ARG A 87 -7.47 -6.16 -25.36
CA ARG A 87 -7.64 -7.18 -24.32
C ARG A 87 -8.57 -6.72 -23.19
N GLU A 88 -9.23 -5.56 -23.33
CA GLU A 88 -10.09 -4.96 -22.30
C GLU A 88 -9.34 -4.71 -20.96
N ALA A 89 -8.04 -4.42 -21.05
CA ALA A 89 -7.13 -4.22 -19.91
C ALA A 89 -6.59 -2.78 -19.81
N ASP A 90 -7.13 -1.85 -20.59
CA ASP A 90 -6.71 -0.44 -20.69
C ASP A 90 -7.06 0.41 -19.45
N SER A 91 -8.00 -0.07 -18.63
CA SER A 91 -8.31 0.47 -17.30
C SER A 91 -7.18 0.28 -16.28
N LEU A 92 -6.21 -0.59 -16.59
CA LEU A 92 -5.08 -0.94 -15.72
C LEU A 92 -5.48 -1.41 -14.31
N PHE A 93 -6.69 -1.99 -14.11
CA PHE A 93 -7.13 -2.49 -12.79
C PHE A 93 -6.18 -3.51 -12.16
N PHE A 94 -5.38 -4.22 -12.96
CA PHE A 94 -4.33 -5.12 -12.45
C PHE A 94 -3.25 -4.39 -11.63
N THR A 95 -3.08 -3.07 -11.81
CA THR A 95 -2.15 -2.22 -11.05
C THR A 95 -2.71 -1.74 -9.71
N TYR A 96 -4.01 -1.92 -9.43
CA TYR A 96 -4.66 -1.44 -8.19
C TYR A 96 -3.91 -1.91 -6.93
N ARG A 97 -3.54 -3.20 -6.91
CA ARG A 97 -2.80 -3.80 -5.79
C ARG A 97 -1.49 -3.10 -5.53
N TRP A 98 -0.80 -2.64 -6.57
CA TRP A 98 0.49 -1.96 -6.43
C TRP A 98 0.34 -0.69 -5.58
N PHE A 99 -0.71 0.09 -5.76
CA PHE A 99 -0.90 1.33 -5.01
C PHE A 99 -1.45 1.10 -3.60
N VAL A 100 -2.37 0.15 -3.44
CA VAL A 100 -2.98 -0.15 -2.13
C VAL A 100 -1.95 -0.68 -1.14
N VAL A 101 -1.08 -1.60 -1.58
CA VAL A 101 -0.02 -2.16 -0.71
C VAL A 101 1.33 -1.50 -0.94
N ASP A 102 1.38 -0.38 -1.66
CA ASP A 102 2.59 0.42 -1.87
C ASP A 102 3.77 -0.38 -2.44
N PHE A 103 3.49 -1.16 -3.48
CA PHE A 103 4.40 -2.03 -4.24
C PHE A 103 5.09 -3.14 -3.42
N LYS A 104 4.78 -3.30 -2.14
CA LYS A 104 5.47 -4.26 -1.26
C LYS A 104 5.42 -5.71 -1.71
N ARG A 105 4.37 -6.10 -2.44
CA ARG A 105 4.24 -7.45 -3.02
C ARG A 105 5.13 -7.69 -4.24
N GLU A 106 5.65 -6.62 -4.85
CA GLU A 106 6.48 -6.68 -6.06
C GLU A 106 7.98 -6.48 -5.74
N CYS A 107 8.32 -6.14 -4.48
CA CYS A 107 9.69 -5.94 -4.01
C CYS A 107 10.18 -7.13 -3.16
N PRO A 108 11.47 -7.50 -3.23
CA PRO A 108 12.09 -8.44 -2.29
C PRO A 108 12.07 -7.92 -0.83
N ASP A 109 12.03 -8.82 0.16
CA ASP A 109 11.88 -8.49 1.59
C ASP A 109 12.89 -7.45 2.13
N VAL A 110 14.11 -7.44 1.60
CA VAL A 110 15.16 -6.49 1.99
C VAL A 110 14.80 -5.06 1.59
N GLU A 111 14.19 -4.87 0.42
CA GLU A 111 13.81 -3.55 -0.11
C GLU A 111 12.57 -3.01 0.61
N VAL A 112 11.65 -3.87 1.02
CA VAL A 112 10.44 -3.48 1.76
C VAL A 112 10.81 -2.74 3.05
N SER A 113 11.85 -3.21 3.74
CA SER A 113 12.41 -2.57 4.94
C SER A 113 12.93 -1.16 4.65
N CYS A 114 13.62 -0.97 3.52
CA CYS A 114 14.13 0.34 3.08
C CYS A 114 13.00 1.30 2.68
N VAL A 115 11.92 0.82 2.05
CA VAL A 115 10.75 1.64 1.68
C VAL A 115 10.08 2.23 2.93
N PHE A 116 9.93 1.44 4.00
CA PHE A 116 9.38 1.95 5.26
C PHE A 116 10.25 3.03 5.90
N VAL A 117 11.58 2.88 5.84
CA VAL A 117 12.54 3.88 6.35
C VAL A 117 12.54 5.15 5.50
N ALA A 118 12.56 5.02 4.17
CA ALA A 118 12.59 6.14 3.24
C ALA A 118 11.32 7.01 3.34
N LYS A 119 10.14 6.39 3.54
CA LYS A 119 8.89 7.14 3.68
C LYS A 119 8.78 7.88 5.00
N LYS A 120 9.41 7.39 6.08
CA LYS A 120 9.51 8.15 7.35
C LYS A 120 10.33 9.44 7.17
N GLN A 121 11.38 9.41 6.35
CA GLN A 121 12.18 10.61 6.06
C GLN A 121 11.44 11.64 5.20
N GLN A 122 10.55 11.23 4.30
CA GLN A 122 9.75 12.18 3.51
C GLN A 122 8.69 12.91 4.33
N SER A 123 8.11 12.29 5.37
CA SER A 123 7.16 12.97 6.26
C SER A 123 7.81 13.92 7.28
N GLU A 124 9.09 13.73 7.59
CA GLU A 124 9.87 14.66 8.43
C GLU A 124 10.47 15.85 7.63
N CYS A 125 10.52 15.75 6.29
CA CYS A 125 11.03 16.81 5.39
C CYS A 125 9.94 17.71 4.77
N VAL A 126 8.72 17.71 5.31
CA VAL A 126 7.74 18.76 4.99
C VAL A 126 8.04 19.97 5.86
N CYS A 127 9.03 20.76 5.45
CA CYS A 127 9.28 22.12 5.91
C CYS A 127 8.57 23.12 5.01
#